data_AF-A0A6C0IAK8-F1
#
_entry.id   AF-A0A6C0IAK8-F1
#
_cell.length_a   1.000
_cell.length_b   1.000
_cell.length_c   1.000
_cell.angle_alpha   90.00
_cell.angle_beta   90.00
_cell.angle_gamma   90.00
#
_symmetry.space_group_name_H-M   'P 1'
#
loop_
_entity.id
_entity.type
_entity.pdbx_description
1 polymer ?
#
loop_
_entity_poly.entity_id
_entity_poly.type
_entity_poly.pdbx_seq_one_letter_code
_entity_poly.pdbx_strand_id
1 'polypeptide(L)'
;MISYKLYKATTDPDAERFVKEQMSNRAKIEAYETSDTSITDASGNIDISGTNLSPPPQSLITEIIKNIVFSFFVFLFVLFAIYSGHLAANDAVMRDPPYVILYFIYGAIFAPFVVIYYFIQMLRGNTVKSYAIIPIRQGAVSEGTVEGFFMSFISYIPDAEAINKRAKYMESLAKAAGTGMTSATTAVV
;
A
#
# COMPACT_ATOMS: atom_id res chain seq x y z
N MET A 1 29.84 -27.43 37.24
CA MET A 1 28.39 -27.25 37.50
C MET A 1 27.50 -27.77 36.34
N ILE A 2 27.97 -28.75 35.55
CA ILE A 2 27.23 -29.36 34.43
C ILE A 2 26.68 -30.74 34.83
N SER A 3 27.40 -31.47 35.68
CA SER A 3 27.00 -32.82 36.12
C SER A 3 25.74 -32.88 36.99
N TYR A 4 25.38 -31.79 37.68
CA TYR A 4 24.15 -31.72 38.49
C TYR A 4 22.88 -31.59 37.63
N LYS A 5 23.00 -31.07 36.40
CA LYS A 5 21.88 -30.98 35.46
C LYS A 5 21.58 -32.31 34.75
N LEU A 6 22.57 -33.20 34.62
CA LEU A 6 22.36 -34.53 34.07
C LEU A 6 21.68 -35.47 35.07
N TYR A 7 22.07 -35.41 36.35
CA TYR A 7 21.51 -36.31 37.37
C TYR A 7 20.03 -36.01 37.72
N LYS A 8 19.60 -34.76 37.53
CA LYS A 8 18.20 -34.35 37.70
C LYS A 8 17.30 -34.80 36.54
N ALA A 9 17.87 -35.14 35.38
CA ALA A 9 17.11 -35.63 34.22
C ALA A 9 16.83 -37.14 34.25
N THR A 10 17.52 -37.90 35.10
CA THR A 10 17.35 -39.37 35.22
C THR A 10 16.44 -39.79 36.36
N THR A 11 15.93 -38.84 37.16
CA THR A 11 15.06 -39.13 38.33
C THR A 11 13.78 -38.30 38.27
N ASP A 12 13.24 -38.10 37.06
CA ASP A 12 11.98 -37.38 36.85
C ASP A 12 11.05 -38.29 36.02
N PRO A 13 9.87 -38.70 36.52
CA PRO A 13 8.93 -39.58 35.82
C PRO A 13 8.41 -39.03 34.48
N ASP A 14 8.67 -37.75 34.20
CA ASP A 14 8.37 -37.12 32.91
C ASP A 14 9.42 -37.41 31.82
N ALA A 15 10.65 -37.77 32.18
CA ALA A 15 11.67 -38.16 31.19
C ALA A 15 11.36 -39.51 30.53
N GLU A 16 10.78 -40.46 31.29
CA GLU A 16 10.35 -41.75 30.75
C GLU A 16 9.20 -41.61 29.74
N ARG A 17 8.31 -40.62 29.93
CA ARG A 17 7.23 -40.32 28.97
C ARG A 17 7.79 -39.82 27.64
N PHE A 18 8.75 -38.89 27.69
CA PHE A 18 9.39 -38.36 26.48
C PHE A 18 10.18 -39.43 25.73
N VAL A 19 10.90 -40.31 26.42
CA VAL A 19 11.63 -41.41 25.76
C VAL A 19 10.66 -42.43 25.16
N LYS A 20 9.56 -42.76 25.85
CA LYS A 20 8.53 -43.68 25.33
C LYS A 20 7.81 -43.11 24.11
N GLU A 21 7.58 -41.80 24.07
CA GLU A 21 6.97 -41.10 22.94
C GLU A 21 7.92 -41.00 21.74
N GLN A 22 9.22 -40.73 21.98
CA GLN A 22 10.26 -40.79 20.94
C GLN A 22 10.42 -42.20 20.35
N MET A 23 10.42 -43.23 21.19
CA MET A 23 10.54 -44.63 20.74
C MET A 23 9.29 -45.08 19.97
N SER A 24 8.08 -44.63 20.38
CA SER A 24 6.86 -44.89 19.60
C SER A 24 6.87 -44.19 18.24
N ASN A 25 7.41 -42.97 18.15
CA ASN A 25 7.49 -42.25 16.89
C ASN A 25 8.57 -42.85 15.97
N ARG A 26 9.70 -43.33 16.51
CA ARG A 26 10.70 -44.08 15.74
C ARG A 26 10.15 -45.42 15.23
N ALA A 27 9.44 -46.18 16.05
CA ALA A 27 8.83 -47.43 15.62
C ALA A 27 7.79 -47.23 14.49
N LYS A 28 7.09 -46.09 14.48
CA LYS A 28 6.16 -45.73 13.38
C LYS A 28 6.89 -45.32 12.10
N ILE A 29 8.08 -44.72 12.21
CA ILE A 29 8.91 -44.36 11.05
C ILE A 29 9.59 -45.60 10.47
N GLU A 30 10.07 -46.52 11.31
CA GLU A 30 10.66 -47.79 10.86
C GLU A 30 9.60 -48.72 10.23
N ALA A 31 8.35 -48.69 10.70
CA ALA A 31 7.24 -49.39 10.03
C ALA A 31 6.91 -48.80 8.64
N TYR A 32 7.28 -47.54 8.38
CA TYR A 32 7.15 -46.89 7.07
C TYR A 32 8.35 -47.18 6.14
N GLU A 33 9.56 -47.36 6.67
CA GLU A 33 10.74 -47.73 5.86
C GLU A 33 10.80 -49.22 5.52
N THR A 34 10.14 -50.10 6.30
CA THR A 34 10.21 -51.55 6.06
C THR A 34 9.21 -52.03 4.98
N SER A 35 8.35 -51.17 4.42
CA SER A 35 7.49 -51.55 3.29
C SER A 35 8.12 -51.35 1.90
N ASP A 36 9.35 -50.83 1.84
CA ASP A 36 10.06 -50.51 0.59
C ASP A 36 11.18 -51.50 0.25
N THR A 37 11.09 -52.76 0.69
CA THR A 37 12.08 -53.78 0.32
C THR A 37 11.45 -55.00 -0.35
N SER A 38 12.04 -55.35 -1.52
CA SER A 38 11.68 -56.39 -2.50
C SER A 38 10.52 -55.97 -3.42
N ILE A 39 10.67 -55.92 -4.75
CA ILE A 39 11.08 -57.03 -5.62
C ILE A 39 11.95 -56.51 -6.79
N THR A 40 13.16 -57.04 -6.92
CA THR A 40 13.90 -57.10 -8.19
C THR A 40 13.24 -58.12 -9.09
N ASP A 41 12.60 -57.69 -10.18
CA ASP A 41 12.25 -58.55 -11.31
C ASP A 41 12.71 -57.91 -12.63
N ALA A 42 13.31 -58.76 -13.48
CA ALA A 42 14.05 -58.41 -14.68
C ALA A 42 13.18 -58.07 -15.91
N SER A 43 12.32 -57.06 -15.80
CA SER A 43 11.54 -56.55 -16.93
C SER A 43 11.50 -55.02 -16.86
N GLY A 44 12.23 -54.38 -17.78
CA GLY A 44 12.41 -52.93 -17.82
C GLY A 44 11.15 -52.15 -18.18
N ASN A 45 10.20 -52.08 -17.26
CA ASN A 45 9.07 -51.16 -17.33
C ASN A 45 8.94 -50.42 -16.00
N ILE A 46 9.40 -49.17 -15.98
CA ILE A 46 9.30 -48.29 -14.82
C ILE A 46 7.92 -47.62 -14.91
N ASP A 47 6.93 -48.18 -14.22
CA ASP A 47 5.64 -47.53 -14.05
C ASP A 47 5.76 -46.52 -12.89
N ILE A 48 6.05 -45.26 -13.23
CA ILE A 48 6.09 -44.14 -12.27
C ILE A 48 4.64 -43.69 -12.01
N SER A 49 3.84 -44.58 -11.43
CA SER A 49 2.48 -44.30 -11.00
C SER A 49 2.42 -44.46 -9.47
N GLY A 50 3.14 -43.58 -8.77
CA GLY A 50 3.36 -43.73 -7.33
C GLY A 50 3.77 -42.46 -6.59
N THR A 51 3.24 -41.30 -6.98
CA THR A 51 3.24 -40.14 -6.07
C THR A 51 1.84 -40.00 -5.47
N ASN A 52 1.62 -40.65 -4.33
CA ASN A 52 0.58 -40.26 -3.39
C ASN A 52 0.96 -38.89 -2.76
N LEU A 53 1.07 -37.86 -3.59
CA LEU A 53 1.05 -36.47 -3.17
C LEU A 53 -0.41 -36.19 -2.79
N SER A 54 -0.76 -36.43 -1.53
CA SER A 54 -1.98 -35.87 -0.97
C SER A 54 -1.99 -34.38 -1.32
N PRO A 55 -2.97 -33.88 -2.09
CA PRO A 55 -2.98 -32.48 -2.46
C PRO A 55 -2.97 -31.66 -1.17
N PRO A 56 -2.13 -30.60 -1.06
CA PRO A 56 -2.23 -29.68 0.07
C PRO A 56 -3.69 -29.24 0.18
N PRO A 57 -4.24 -29.07 1.40
CA PRO A 57 -5.65 -28.75 1.58
C PRO A 57 -5.97 -27.48 0.77
N GLN A 58 -6.67 -27.67 -0.35
CA GLN A 58 -6.87 -26.62 -1.37
C GLN A 58 -7.60 -25.40 -0.78
N SER A 59 -8.27 -25.59 0.37
CA SER A 59 -8.88 -24.53 1.18
C SER A 59 -7.88 -23.48 1.67
N LEU A 60 -6.71 -23.87 2.18
CA LEU A 60 -5.72 -22.91 2.72
C LEU A 60 -5.09 -22.06 1.62
N ILE A 61 -4.76 -22.69 0.49
CA ILE A 61 -4.21 -21.97 -0.68
C ILE A 61 -5.23 -20.98 -1.23
N THR A 62 -6.51 -21.39 -1.31
CA THR A 62 -7.59 -20.53 -1.79
C THR A 62 -7.85 -19.34 -0.85
N GLU A 63 -7.76 -19.53 0.47
CA GLU A 63 -7.90 -18.45 1.45
C GLU A 63 -6.75 -17.45 1.38
N ILE A 64 -5.50 -17.93 1.24
CA ILE A 64 -4.33 -17.06 1.08
C ILE A 64 -4.45 -16.22 -0.19
N ILE A 65 -4.82 -16.84 -1.32
CA ILE A 65 -5.00 -16.13 -2.59
C ILE A 65 -6.11 -15.09 -2.47
N LYS A 66 -7.25 -15.43 -1.86
CA LYS A 66 -8.34 -14.47 -1.63
C LYS A 66 -7.89 -13.28 -0.79
N ASN A 67 -7.13 -13.49 0.29
CA ASN A 67 -6.61 -12.42 1.12
C ASN A 67 -5.62 -11.52 0.37
N ILE A 68 -4.72 -12.10 -0.43
CA ILE A 68 -3.77 -11.33 -1.24
C ILE A 68 -4.53 -10.48 -2.26
N VAL A 69 -5.48 -11.07 -2.97
CA VAL A 69 -6.30 -10.38 -3.97
C VAL A 69 -7.12 -9.26 -3.31
N PHE A 70 -7.75 -9.53 -2.18
CA PHE A 70 -8.48 -8.52 -1.42
C PHE A 70 -7.57 -7.38 -0.97
N SER A 71 -6.40 -7.69 -0.39
CA SER A 71 -5.42 -6.69 0.03
C SER A 71 -4.92 -5.85 -1.15
N PHE A 72 -4.74 -6.46 -2.32
CA PHE A 72 -4.36 -5.76 -3.54
C PHE A 72 -5.45 -4.79 -4.00
N PHE A 73 -6.72 -5.20 -3.97
CA PHE A 73 -7.83 -4.30 -4.32
C PHE A 73 -7.98 -3.15 -3.32
N VAL A 74 -7.81 -3.41 -2.03
CA VAL A 74 -7.80 -2.35 -1.00
C VAL A 74 -6.67 -1.37 -1.26
N PHE A 75 -5.47 -1.86 -1.58
CA PHE A 75 -4.33 -1.01 -1.92
C PHE A 75 -4.59 -0.15 -3.16
N LEU A 76 -5.16 -0.73 -4.22
CA LEU A 76 -5.55 0.02 -5.42
C LEU A 76 -6.62 1.08 -5.10
N PHE A 77 -7.59 0.76 -4.24
CA PHE A 77 -8.62 1.71 -3.83
C PHE A 77 -8.01 2.90 -3.06
N VAL A 78 -7.07 2.64 -2.16
CA VAL A 78 -6.35 3.69 -1.42
C VAL A 78 -5.54 4.57 -2.39
N LEU A 79 -4.80 3.98 -3.32
CA LEU A 79 -4.07 4.73 -4.34
C LEU A 79 -5.00 5.60 -5.19
N PHE A 80 -6.15 5.05 -5.58
CA PHE A 80 -7.16 5.78 -6.34
C PHE A 80 -7.73 6.96 -5.55
N ALA A 81 -8.01 6.78 -4.26
CA ALA A 81 -8.47 7.86 -3.39
C ALA A 81 -7.40 8.96 -3.22
N ILE A 82 -6.13 8.58 -3.02
CA ILE A 82 -5.02 9.54 -2.91
C ILE A 82 -4.86 10.30 -4.23
N TYR A 83 -4.90 9.61 -5.37
CA TYR A 83 -4.77 10.23 -6.69
C TYR A 83 -5.90 11.24 -6.97
N SER A 84 -7.14 10.88 -6.65
CA SER A 84 -8.28 11.79 -6.78
C SER A 84 -8.20 12.99 -5.84
N GLY A 85 -7.82 12.77 -4.58
CA GLY A 85 -7.57 13.84 -3.61
C GLY A 85 -6.49 14.80 -4.10
N HIS A 86 -5.39 14.26 -4.63
CA HIS A 86 -4.32 15.03 -5.24
C HIS A 86 -4.83 15.92 -6.37
N LEU A 87 -5.61 15.38 -7.32
CA LEU A 87 -6.17 16.16 -8.41
C LEU A 87 -7.02 17.34 -7.92
N ALA A 88 -7.92 17.08 -6.97
CA ALA A 88 -8.78 18.11 -6.39
C ALA A 88 -7.98 19.20 -5.64
N ALA A 89 -6.96 18.80 -4.88
CA ALA A 89 -6.08 19.72 -4.16
C ALA A 89 -5.30 20.63 -5.12
N ASN A 90 -4.87 20.11 -6.27
CA ASN A 90 -4.12 20.87 -7.26
C ASN A 90 -4.97 21.88 -8.03
N ASP A 91 -6.26 21.64 -8.21
CA ASP A 91 -7.15 22.67 -8.75
C ASP A 91 -7.45 23.78 -7.71
N ALA A 92 -7.37 23.45 -6.42
CA ALA A 92 -7.53 24.39 -5.31
C ALA A 92 -6.24 25.09 -4.86
N VAL A 93 -5.10 24.84 -5.53
CA VAL A 93 -3.73 25.21 -5.11
C VAL A 93 -3.52 26.66 -4.64
N MET A 94 -4.31 27.61 -5.14
CA MET A 94 -4.18 29.04 -4.82
C MET A 94 -5.12 29.54 -3.70
N ARG A 95 -5.88 28.64 -3.08
CA ARG A 95 -6.71 28.94 -1.90
C ARG A 95 -5.88 28.82 -0.63
N ASP A 96 -6.44 29.27 0.50
CA ASP A 96 -5.73 29.13 1.77
C ASP A 96 -5.46 27.64 2.08
N PRO A 97 -4.32 27.32 2.72
CA PRO A 97 -3.95 25.96 3.13
C PRO A 97 -5.08 25.06 3.66
N PRO A 98 -5.96 25.51 4.58
CA PRO A 98 -7.04 24.66 5.08
C PRO A 98 -8.03 24.26 3.98
N TYR A 99 -8.29 25.12 2.99
CA TYR A 99 -9.16 24.77 1.87
C TYR A 99 -8.51 23.75 0.95
N VAL A 100 -7.19 23.84 0.70
CA VAL A 100 -6.48 22.85 -0.13
C VAL A 100 -6.59 21.46 0.48
N ILE A 101 -6.37 21.35 1.80
CA ILE A 101 -6.52 20.09 2.55
C ILE A 101 -7.96 19.59 2.51
N LEU A 102 -8.93 20.49 2.66
CA LEU A 102 -10.34 20.13 2.59
C LEU A 102 -10.72 19.58 1.21
N TYR A 103 -10.23 20.20 0.13
CA TYR A 103 -10.42 19.70 -1.23
C TYR A 103 -9.73 18.36 -1.48
N PHE A 104 -8.56 18.12 -0.88
CA PHE A 104 -7.92 16.80 -0.90
C PHE A 104 -8.82 15.72 -0.28
N ILE A 105 -9.35 15.98 0.92
CA ILE A 105 -10.23 15.05 1.65
C ILE A 105 -11.51 14.81 0.85
N TYR A 106 -12.15 15.86 0.32
CA TYR A 106 -13.32 15.71 -0.54
C TYR A 106 -13.01 14.92 -1.81
N GLY A 107 -11.86 15.16 -2.44
CA GLY A 107 -11.41 14.42 -3.60
C GLY A 107 -11.17 12.93 -3.32
N ALA A 108 -10.69 12.59 -2.13
CA ALA A 108 -10.50 11.21 -1.71
C ALA A 108 -11.82 10.49 -1.42
N ILE A 109 -12.77 11.15 -0.73
CA ILE A 109 -14.09 10.57 -0.41
C ILE A 109 -14.94 10.38 -1.67
N PHE A 110 -14.96 11.38 -2.55
CA PHE A 110 -15.73 11.36 -3.80
C PHE A 110 -14.90 10.94 -5.01
N ALA A 111 -13.88 10.09 -4.79
CA ALA A 111 -12.93 9.66 -5.82
C ALA A 111 -13.52 9.28 -7.18
N PRO A 112 -14.58 8.43 -7.27
CA PRO A 112 -15.13 8.07 -8.58
C PRO A 112 -15.70 9.28 -9.35
N PHE A 113 -16.37 10.21 -8.67
CA PHE A 113 -16.96 11.39 -9.32
C PHE A 113 -15.89 12.38 -9.79
N VAL A 114 -14.88 12.59 -8.95
CA VAL A 114 -13.78 13.52 -9.24
C VAL A 114 -12.94 13.02 -10.42
N VAL A 115 -12.62 11.72 -10.45
CA VAL A 115 -11.86 11.14 -11.57
C VAL A 115 -12.65 11.23 -12.88
N ILE A 116 -13.96 10.97 -12.88
CA ILE A 116 -14.81 11.16 -14.06
C ILE A 116 -14.80 12.62 -14.52
N TYR A 117 -14.92 13.57 -13.59
CA TYR A 117 -14.87 14.99 -13.90
C TYR A 117 -13.56 15.38 -14.61
N TYR A 118 -12.41 14.95 -14.07
CA TYR A 118 -11.10 15.25 -14.68
C TYR A 118 -10.90 14.51 -16.01
N PHE A 119 -11.43 13.30 -16.15
CA PHE A 119 -11.41 12.57 -17.43
C PHE A 119 -12.18 13.33 -18.52
N ILE A 120 -13.38 13.84 -18.21
CA ILE A 120 -14.15 14.70 -19.11
C ILE A 120 -13.38 15.99 -19.41
N GLN A 121 -12.72 16.58 -18.41
CA GLN A 121 -11.94 17.80 -18.59
C GLN A 121 -10.76 17.59 -19.56
N MET A 122 -10.08 16.45 -19.44
CA MET A 122 -8.99 16.02 -20.32
C MET A 122 -9.48 15.81 -21.76
N LEU A 123 -10.64 15.16 -21.95
CA LEU A 123 -11.27 15.02 -23.28
C LEU A 123 -11.62 16.37 -23.92
N ARG A 124 -11.90 17.39 -23.10
CA ARG A 124 -12.15 18.77 -23.56
C ARG A 124 -10.87 19.58 -23.80
N GLY A 125 -9.70 18.95 -23.70
CA GLY A 125 -8.40 19.57 -23.97
C GLY A 125 -7.89 20.46 -22.83
N ASN A 126 -8.50 20.41 -21.65
CA ASN A 126 -7.96 21.13 -20.49
C ASN A 126 -6.81 20.31 -19.88
N THR A 127 -5.73 21.00 -19.53
CA THR A 127 -4.56 20.37 -18.91
C THR A 127 -4.80 20.16 -17.43
N VAL A 128 -4.70 18.91 -17.00
CA VAL A 128 -4.74 18.55 -15.58
C VAL A 128 -3.43 19.02 -14.94
N LYS A 129 -3.55 19.99 -14.04
CA LYS A 129 -2.38 20.58 -13.38
C LYS A 129 -1.95 19.70 -12.21
N SER A 130 -0.68 19.35 -12.18
CA SER A 130 -0.06 18.63 -11.08
C SER A 130 1.17 19.41 -10.65
N TYR A 131 1.09 19.95 -9.43
CA TYR A 131 2.14 20.76 -8.82
C TYR A 131 2.84 19.99 -7.69
N ALA A 132 2.07 19.44 -6.76
CA ALA A 132 2.56 18.61 -5.66
C ALA A 132 1.46 17.68 -5.16
N ILE A 133 1.77 16.68 -4.32
CA ILE A 133 0.74 15.77 -3.79
C ILE A 133 -0.34 16.57 -3.06
N ILE A 134 0.06 17.47 -2.17
CA ILE A 134 -0.83 18.41 -1.48
C ILE A 134 -0.17 19.80 -1.50
N PRO A 135 -0.46 20.66 -2.49
CA PRO A 135 0.28 21.90 -2.68
C PRO A 135 -0.16 22.97 -1.66
N ILE A 136 0.50 22.97 -0.50
CA ILE A 136 0.18 23.85 0.63
C ILE A 136 1.14 25.04 0.70
N ARG A 137 2.42 24.80 0.39
CA ARG A 137 3.48 25.79 0.59
C ARG A 137 3.95 26.34 -0.75
N GLN A 138 4.04 27.66 -0.85
CA GLN A 138 4.69 28.32 -1.98
C GLN A 138 6.19 28.46 -1.70
N GLY A 139 7.01 28.11 -2.69
CA GLY A 139 8.45 28.36 -2.65
C GLY A 139 9.29 27.24 -3.24
N ALA A 140 10.48 27.60 -3.73
CA ALA A 140 11.48 26.65 -4.15
C ALA A 140 11.99 25.86 -2.92
N VAL A 141 12.12 24.55 -3.09
CA VAL A 141 12.62 23.67 -2.05
C VAL A 141 14.14 23.57 -2.19
N SER A 142 14.89 23.64 -1.09
CA SER A 142 16.34 23.47 -1.12
C SER A 142 16.69 22.04 -1.52
N GLU A 143 17.27 21.90 -2.71
CA GLU A 143 17.77 20.62 -3.20
C GLU A 143 18.90 20.10 -2.29
N GLY A 144 18.97 18.79 -2.06
CA GLY A 144 20.05 18.14 -1.32
C GLY A 144 19.87 17.99 0.20
N THR A 145 18.74 18.41 0.77
CA THR A 145 18.42 18.18 2.19
C THR A 145 17.29 17.18 2.37
N VAL A 146 17.31 16.43 3.49
CA VAL A 146 16.20 15.53 3.87
C VAL A 146 14.90 16.33 4.04
N GLU A 147 14.99 17.53 4.62
CA GLU A 147 13.86 18.46 4.69
C GLU A 147 13.31 18.76 3.28
N GLY A 148 14.17 18.99 2.30
CA GLY A 148 13.77 19.21 0.92
C GLY A 148 13.01 18.03 0.30
N PHE A 149 13.41 16.80 0.60
CA PHE A 149 12.66 15.62 0.15
C PHE A 149 11.23 15.60 0.70
N PHE A 150 11.03 15.81 2.00
CA PHE A 150 9.68 15.84 2.59
C PHE A 150 8.87 17.06 2.14
N MET A 151 9.52 18.22 2.02
CA MET A 151 8.89 19.45 1.56
C MET A 151 8.45 19.38 0.10
N SER A 152 9.07 18.53 -0.73
CA SER A 152 8.69 18.35 -2.13
C SER A 152 7.24 17.87 -2.32
N PHE A 153 6.70 17.11 -1.35
CA PHE A 153 5.32 16.63 -1.41
C PHE A 153 4.28 17.73 -1.19
N ILE A 154 4.69 18.83 -0.55
CA ILE A 154 3.79 19.90 -0.12
C ILE A 154 4.10 21.27 -0.74
N SER A 155 5.26 21.42 -1.37
CA SER A 155 5.72 22.70 -1.90
C SER A 155 5.47 22.78 -3.41
N TYR A 156 5.05 23.94 -3.88
CA TYR A 156 4.88 24.19 -5.30
C TYR A 156 5.41 25.57 -5.72
N ILE A 157 5.77 25.66 -7.00
CA ILE A 157 6.12 26.91 -7.65
C ILE A 157 4.93 27.33 -8.52
N PRO A 158 4.32 28.50 -8.28
CA PRO A 158 3.13 28.92 -9.00
C PRO A 158 3.45 29.31 -10.45
N ASP A 159 2.65 28.78 -11.38
CA ASP A 159 2.65 29.19 -12.78
C ASP A 159 1.78 30.45 -12.98
N ALA A 160 2.03 31.23 -14.04
CA ALA A 160 1.33 32.47 -14.36
C ALA A 160 -0.20 32.29 -14.44
N GLU A 161 -0.67 31.14 -14.91
CA GLU A 161 -2.10 30.84 -14.97
C GLU A 161 -2.71 30.61 -13.58
N ALA A 162 -1.95 30.02 -12.64
CA ALA A 162 -2.41 29.87 -11.26
C ALA A 162 -2.54 31.23 -10.57
N ILE A 163 -1.59 32.15 -10.81
CA ILE A 163 -1.63 33.52 -10.29
C ILE A 163 -2.90 34.24 -10.78
N ASN A 164 -3.24 34.11 -12.06
CA ASN A 164 -4.46 34.67 -12.63
C ASN A 164 -5.75 34.07 -12.06
N LYS A 165 -5.80 32.75 -11.80
CA LYS A 165 -6.93 32.11 -11.13
C LYS A 165 -7.12 32.64 -9.69
N ARG A 166 -6.02 32.87 -8.97
CA ARG A 166 -6.06 33.48 -7.62
C ARG A 166 -6.67 34.88 -7.65
N ALA A 167 -6.25 35.71 -8.60
CA ALA A 167 -6.78 37.06 -8.75
C ALA A 167 -8.31 37.06 -8.97
N LYS A 168 -8.80 36.20 -9.88
CA LYS A 168 -10.25 36.03 -10.13
C LYS A 168 -11.02 35.52 -8.91
N TYR A 169 -10.43 34.60 -8.15
CA TYR A 169 -11.05 34.10 -6.92
C TYR A 169 -11.15 35.20 -5.86
N MET A 170 -10.08 35.97 -5.65
CA MET A 170 -10.08 37.10 -4.71
C MET A 170 -11.07 38.19 -5.13
N GLU A 171 -11.19 38.47 -6.44
CA GLU A 171 -12.20 39.37 -6.98
C GLU A 171 -13.62 38.86 -6.71
N SER A 172 -13.86 37.55 -6.87
CA SER A 172 -15.17 36.95 -6.58
C SER A 172 -15.53 36.99 -5.10
N LEU A 173 -14.54 36.79 -4.21
CA LEU A 173 -14.70 36.93 -2.76
C LEU A 173 -14.99 38.39 -2.37
N ALA A 174 -14.24 39.34 -2.93
CA ALA A 174 -14.44 40.77 -2.69
C ALA A 174 -15.85 41.21 -3.14
N LYS A 175 -16.29 40.73 -4.30
CA LYS A 175 -17.65 40.96 -4.82
C LYS A 175 -18.72 40.31 -3.94
N ALA A 176 -18.49 39.10 -3.43
CA ALA A 176 -19.42 38.41 -2.54
C ALA A 176 -19.48 39.04 -1.13
N ALA A 177 -18.37 39.63 -0.66
CA ALA A 177 -18.28 40.35 0.61
C ALA A 177 -18.83 41.79 0.53
N GLY A 178 -19.30 42.24 -0.64
CA GLY A 178 -19.83 43.60 -0.84
C GLY A 178 -18.77 44.71 -0.88
N THR A 179 -17.50 44.36 -0.73
CA THR A 179 -16.36 45.27 -0.82
C THR A 179 -15.80 45.24 -2.23
N GLY A 180 -16.24 46.15 -3.10
CA GLY A 180 -15.59 46.34 -4.40
C GLY A 180 -14.14 46.81 -4.21
N MET A 181 -13.17 45.89 -4.24
CA MET A 181 -11.75 46.25 -4.33
C MET A 181 -11.35 46.34 -5.79
N THR A 182 -11.16 47.59 -6.21
CA THR A 182 -10.37 47.99 -7.37
C THR A 182 -9.04 47.24 -7.41
N SER A 183 -8.80 46.59 -8.55
CA SER A 183 -7.60 45.85 -8.89
C SER A 183 -6.33 46.64 -8.59
N ALA A 184 -5.63 46.29 -7.50
CA ALA A 184 -4.27 46.73 -7.27
C ALA A 184 -3.34 45.72 -7.94
N THR A 185 -3.13 45.92 -9.24
CA THR A 185 -1.94 45.44 -9.95
C THR A 185 -0.73 46.05 -9.25
N THR A 186 -0.13 45.33 -8.29
CA THR A 186 1.19 45.67 -7.77
C THR A 186 2.12 44.51 -8.07
N ALA A 187 3.11 44.86 -8.88
CA ALA A 187 4.17 44.03 -9.39
C ALA A 187 4.86 43.23 -8.29
N VAL A 188 5.23 41.99 -8.62
CA VAL A 188 6.31 41.29 -7.95
C VAL A 188 7.30 40.91 -9.06
N VAL A 189 8.40 41.65 -9.07
CA VAL A 189 9.69 41.30 -9.69
C VAL A 189 10.27 40.11 -8.94
#